data_AF-A0A3D1IM58-F1
#
_entry.id   AF-A0A3D1IM58-F1
#
_cell.length_a   1.000
_cell.length_b   1.000
_cell.length_c   1.000
_cell.angle_alpha   90.00
_cell.angle_beta   90.00
_cell.angle_gamma   90.00
#
_symmetry.space_group_name_H-M   'P 1'
#
loop_
_entity.id
_entity.type
_entity.pdbx_description
1 polymer ?
#
loop_
_entity_poly.entity_id
_entity_poly.type
_entity_poly.pdbx_seq_one_letter_code
_entity_poly.pdbx_strand_id
1 'polypeptide(L)'
;MNPDTGEVLWAHAHDAGNDFNFQIPIYDEGSGVLFFSSGYIGGSQAIRLVPDGDVVHTELLWDDRQLRFTFLNVLKIGDFIYGTNGQGATAILTATHMESGETAWRERGFSRASMVYGDGKVILMEEDGDLSLVRLSPNGLEALATTPLFATRTWTVPTLVGTTLYARDRERIVALDLGAR
;
A
#
# COMPACT_ATOMS: atom_id res chain seq x y z
N MET A 1 3.26 21.48 -1.13
CA MET A 1 2.97 22.68 -0.30
C MET A 1 4.22 23.00 0.48
N ASN A 2 4.57 24.28 0.62
CA ASN A 2 5.65 24.70 1.52
C ASN A 2 5.20 24.44 2.97
N PRO A 3 5.94 23.65 3.77
CA PRO A 3 5.51 23.27 5.11
C PRO A 3 5.51 24.44 6.11
N ASP A 4 6.28 25.51 5.84
CA ASP A 4 6.40 26.67 6.73
C ASP A 4 5.33 27.73 6.42
N THR A 5 4.97 27.90 5.14
CA THR A 5 4.10 29.00 4.70
C THR A 5 2.71 28.56 4.26
N GLY A 6 2.52 27.27 3.95
CA GLY A 6 1.28 26.76 3.36
C GLY A 6 1.11 27.09 1.87
N GLU A 7 2.12 27.69 1.23
CA GLU A 7 2.09 28.00 -0.20
C GLU A 7 1.95 26.72 -1.05
N VAL A 8 1.03 26.73 -2.02
CA VAL A 8 0.84 25.62 -2.95
C VAL A 8 1.92 25.68 -4.02
N LEU A 9 2.82 24.70 -4.01
CA LEU A 9 3.94 24.61 -4.96
C LEU A 9 3.55 24.00 -6.32
N TRP A 10 2.56 23.10 -6.30
CA TRP A 10 1.99 22.43 -7.47
C TRP A 10 0.68 21.78 -7.07
N ALA A 11 -0.16 21.45 -8.05
CA ALA A 11 -1.39 20.70 -7.85
C ALA A 11 -1.64 19.79 -9.05
N HIS A 12 -2.16 18.58 -8.77
CA HIS A 12 -2.61 17.63 -9.79
C HIS A 12 -4.02 17.18 -9.44
N ALA A 13 -4.92 17.16 -10.42
CA ALA A 13 -6.30 16.76 -10.20
C ALA A 13 -6.41 15.23 -10.12
N HIS A 14 -7.00 14.73 -9.03
CA HIS A 14 -7.35 13.33 -8.86
C HIS A 14 -8.79 13.23 -8.34
N ASP A 15 -9.71 12.82 -9.22
CA ASP A 15 -11.10 12.60 -8.85
C ASP A 15 -11.29 11.15 -8.37
N ALA A 16 -11.52 10.99 -7.06
CA ALA A 16 -11.79 9.70 -6.44
C ALA A 16 -13.13 9.08 -6.90
N GLY A 17 -14.00 9.86 -7.54
CA GLY A 17 -15.33 9.46 -7.99
C GLY A 17 -16.32 9.20 -6.84
N ASN A 18 -15.94 9.51 -5.60
CA ASN A 18 -16.71 9.44 -4.37
C ASN A 18 -16.07 10.36 -3.31
N ASP A 19 -16.66 10.42 -2.11
CA ASP A 19 -16.19 11.26 -1.00
C ASP A 19 -15.08 10.59 -0.15
N PHE A 20 -14.38 9.58 -0.70
CA PHE A 20 -13.45 8.73 0.04
C PHE A 20 -12.09 8.62 -0.64
N ASN A 21 -11.10 9.31 -0.08
CA ASN A 21 -9.69 9.08 -0.40
C ASN A 21 -8.88 8.97 0.90
N PHE A 22 -8.30 7.79 1.12
CA PHE A 22 -7.63 7.45 2.39
C PHE A 22 -6.20 6.95 2.22
N GLN A 23 -5.72 6.83 0.97
CA GLN A 23 -4.42 6.24 0.70
C GLN A 23 -3.34 7.33 0.76
N ILE A 24 -2.25 7.03 1.46
CA ILE A 24 -1.08 7.94 1.51
C ILE A 24 -0.29 7.76 0.21
N PRO A 25 -0.06 8.84 -0.56
CA PRO A 25 0.76 8.78 -1.77
C PRO A 25 2.17 8.25 -1.48
N ILE A 26 2.72 7.50 -2.43
CA ILE A 26 4.08 6.97 -2.37
C ILE A 26 4.93 7.77 -3.34
N TYR A 27 5.97 8.41 -2.83
CA TYR A 27 6.96 9.12 -3.64
C TYR A 27 8.23 8.30 -3.77
N ASP A 28 8.78 8.25 -4.98
CA ASP A 28 10.09 7.69 -5.27
C ASP A 28 11.07 8.82 -5.63
N GLU A 29 12.05 9.07 -4.77
CA GLU A 29 13.04 10.13 -4.99
C GLU A 29 13.96 9.83 -6.19
N GLY A 30 14.24 8.55 -6.48
CA GLY A 30 15.16 8.17 -7.55
C GLY A 30 14.62 8.44 -8.96
N SER A 31 13.32 8.25 -9.16
CA SER A 31 12.62 8.46 -10.43
C SER A 31 11.79 9.75 -10.48
N GLY A 32 11.53 10.38 -9.31
CA GLY A 32 10.63 11.52 -9.18
C GLY A 32 9.14 11.16 -9.36
N VAL A 33 8.80 9.88 -9.27
CA VAL A 33 7.45 9.37 -9.48
C VAL A 33 6.65 9.43 -8.18
N LEU A 34 5.42 9.94 -8.27
CA LEU A 34 4.43 9.95 -7.19
C LEU A 34 3.25 9.06 -7.60
N PHE A 35 3.00 8.03 -6.82
CA PHE A 35 1.86 7.13 -6.97
C PHE A 35 0.79 7.44 -5.91
N PHE A 36 -0.48 7.36 -6.30
CA PHE A 36 -1.62 7.45 -5.38
C PHE A 36 -2.80 6.66 -5.91
N SER A 37 -3.65 6.21 -4.99
CA SER A 37 -4.81 5.37 -5.29
C SER A 37 -6.03 5.84 -4.53
N SER A 38 -7.16 5.92 -5.22
CA SER A 38 -8.47 6.00 -4.62
C SER A 38 -9.19 4.66 -4.81
N GLY A 39 -9.53 4.03 -3.70
CA GLY A 39 -10.35 2.83 -3.70
C GLY A 39 -11.73 3.05 -4.32
N TYR A 40 -12.50 1.98 -4.38
CA TYR A 40 -13.88 1.95 -4.87
C TYR A 40 -14.08 2.32 -6.36
N ILE A 41 -13.98 3.62 -6.71
CA ILE A 41 -14.36 4.19 -8.01
C ILE A 41 -13.17 4.82 -8.75
N GLY A 42 -12.34 5.61 -8.05
CA GLY A 42 -11.32 6.47 -8.67
C GLY A 42 -10.22 5.72 -9.40
N GLY A 43 -9.66 4.68 -8.78
CA GLY A 43 -8.51 3.96 -9.33
C GLY A 43 -7.19 4.57 -8.91
N SER A 44 -6.12 4.19 -9.60
CA SER A 44 -4.77 4.62 -9.29
C SER A 44 -4.16 5.42 -10.42
N GLN A 45 -3.26 6.33 -10.06
CA GLN A 45 -2.44 7.08 -11.00
C GLN A 45 -0.99 7.10 -10.52
N ALA A 46 -0.07 7.21 -11.47
CA ALA A 46 1.27 7.70 -11.19
C ALA A 46 1.55 8.94 -12.04
N ILE A 47 2.17 9.92 -11.40
CA ILE A 47 2.65 11.13 -12.04
C ILE A 47 4.15 11.27 -11.81
N ARG A 48 4.86 11.98 -12.68
CA ARG A 48 6.21 12.45 -12.41
C ARG A 48 6.18 13.91 -11.99
N LEU A 49 6.91 14.24 -10.94
CA LEU A 49 7.20 15.61 -10.57
C LEU A 49 8.45 16.06 -11.34
N VAL A 50 8.31 17.08 -12.18
CA VAL A 50 9.38 17.59 -13.05
C VAL A 50 9.77 19.00 -12.59
N PRO A 51 10.90 19.16 -11.89
CA PRO A 51 11.40 20.46 -11.49
C PRO A 51 11.79 21.32 -12.71
N ASP A 52 11.40 22.60 -12.68
CA ASP A 52 11.71 23.61 -13.69
C ASP A 52 11.93 24.96 -12.99
N GLY A 53 13.18 25.18 -12.56
CA GLY A 53 13.54 26.33 -11.72
C GLY A 53 12.82 26.28 -10.37
N ASP A 54 12.05 27.34 -10.07
CA ASP A 54 11.26 27.47 -8.84
C ASP A 54 9.87 26.82 -8.94
N VAL A 55 9.53 26.24 -10.11
CA VAL A 55 8.23 25.62 -10.38
C VAL A 55 8.41 24.10 -10.51
N VAL A 56 7.36 23.36 -10.17
CA VAL A 56 7.30 21.91 -10.41
C VAL A 56 6.09 21.62 -11.28
N HIS A 57 6.33 20.98 -12.43
CA HIS A 57 5.28 20.49 -13.31
C HIS A 57 4.93 19.05 -12.95
N THR A 58 3.70 18.63 -13.25
CA THR A 58 3.23 17.26 -13.07
C THR A 58 2.96 16.61 -14.42
N GLU A 59 3.62 15.49 -14.70
CA GLU A 59 3.41 14.68 -15.90
C GLU A 59 2.63 13.41 -15.53
N LEU A 60 1.46 13.19 -16.15
CA LEU A 60 0.73 11.93 -15.95
C LEU A 60 1.45 10.79 -16.69
N LEU A 61 1.87 9.77 -15.96
CA LEU A 61 2.50 8.57 -16.54
C LEU A 61 1.44 7.54 -16.95
N TRP A 62 0.50 7.28 -16.05
CA TRP A 62 -0.62 6.37 -16.31
C TRP A 62 -1.78 6.61 -15.34
N ASP A 63 -2.96 6.14 -15.76
CA ASP A 63 -4.21 6.12 -15.01
C ASP A 63 -4.88 4.76 -15.23
N ASP A 64 -5.15 4.04 -14.14
CA ASP A 64 -5.88 2.77 -14.17
C ASP A 64 -7.02 2.74 -13.14
N ARG A 65 -8.25 2.82 -13.66
CA ARG A 65 -9.50 2.73 -12.89
C ARG A 65 -9.76 1.34 -12.30
N GLN A 66 -9.10 0.30 -12.79
CA GLN A 66 -9.24 -1.07 -12.29
C GLN A 66 -8.27 -1.39 -11.16
N LEU A 67 -7.14 -0.68 -11.08
CA LEU A 67 -6.21 -0.78 -9.97
C LEU A 67 -6.69 0.10 -8.81
N ARG A 68 -7.32 -0.52 -7.81
CA ARG A 68 -8.01 0.17 -6.72
C ARG A 68 -7.53 -0.37 -5.39
N PHE A 69 -6.51 0.27 -4.83
CA PHE A 69 -6.08 -0.04 -3.47
C PHE A 69 -6.96 0.74 -2.50
N THR A 70 -7.82 0.02 -1.80
CA THR A 70 -8.88 0.64 -0.99
C THR A 70 -8.47 0.88 0.47
N PHE A 71 -7.54 0.07 1.02
CA PHE A 71 -7.25 0.07 2.45
C PHE A 71 -5.78 0.37 2.81
N LEU A 72 -5.67 1.04 3.96
CA LEU A 72 -4.55 1.32 4.87
C LEU A 72 -3.18 1.63 4.29
N ASN A 73 -2.57 0.76 3.49
CA ASN A 73 -1.31 1.07 2.84
C ASN A 73 -0.99 0.17 1.65
N VAL A 74 -0.35 0.78 0.66
CA VAL A 74 0.41 0.10 -0.40
C VAL A 74 1.87 0.07 0.05
N LEU A 75 2.58 -1.02 -0.20
CA LEU A 75 4.02 -1.11 0.06
C LEU A 75 4.79 -0.92 -1.23
N LYS A 76 5.84 -0.10 -1.19
CA LYS A 76 6.84 -0.03 -2.26
C LYS A 76 8.08 -0.83 -1.86
N ILE A 77 8.50 -1.75 -2.72
CA ILE A 77 9.74 -2.53 -2.57
C ILE A 77 10.45 -2.49 -3.93
N GLY A 78 11.62 -1.83 -3.99
CA GLY A 78 12.26 -1.52 -5.27
C GLY A 78 11.33 -0.65 -6.14
N ASP A 79 11.17 -1.03 -7.41
CA ASP A 79 10.36 -0.29 -8.40
C ASP A 79 8.88 -0.70 -8.40
N PHE A 80 8.50 -1.64 -7.54
CA PHE A 80 7.17 -2.24 -7.51
C PHE A 80 6.39 -1.79 -6.28
N ILE A 81 5.10 -1.60 -6.50
CA ILE A 81 4.10 -1.43 -5.46
C ILE A 81 3.28 -2.71 -5.29
N TYR A 82 2.94 -3.01 -4.04
CA TYR A 82 2.19 -4.19 -3.64
C TYR A 82 1.01 -3.77 -2.78
N GLY A 83 -0.15 -4.36 -3.03
CA GLY A 83 -1.34 -4.11 -2.23
C GLY A 83 -2.51 -5.00 -2.61
N THR A 84 -3.54 -5.00 -1.76
CA THR A 84 -4.77 -5.74 -2.04
C THR A 84 -5.68 -4.88 -2.90
N ASN A 85 -5.74 -5.21 -4.19
CA ASN A 85 -6.56 -4.54 -5.20
C ASN A 85 -8.02 -5.01 -5.11
N GLY A 86 -8.96 -4.07 -5.13
CA GLY A 86 -10.39 -4.34 -5.18
C GLY A 86 -11.10 -4.03 -3.87
N GLN A 87 -12.30 -4.62 -3.71
CA GLN A 87 -13.19 -4.37 -2.57
C GLN A 87 -13.60 -5.68 -1.89
N GLY A 88 -13.70 -5.65 -0.57
CA GLY A 88 -14.26 -6.74 0.23
C GLY A 88 -13.49 -8.06 0.13
N ALA A 89 -14.23 -9.16 0.22
CA ALA A 89 -13.71 -10.53 0.19
C ALA A 89 -13.14 -10.96 -1.18
N THR A 90 -13.28 -10.13 -2.21
CA THR A 90 -12.72 -10.40 -3.55
C THR A 90 -11.45 -9.58 -3.81
N ALA A 91 -10.82 -9.06 -2.76
CA ALA A 91 -9.53 -8.40 -2.91
C ALA A 91 -8.49 -9.38 -3.47
N ILE A 92 -7.55 -8.86 -4.24
CA ILE A 92 -6.52 -9.65 -4.92
C ILE A 92 -5.20 -8.98 -4.64
N LEU A 93 -4.27 -9.69 -3.99
CA LEU A 93 -2.94 -9.16 -3.79
C LEU A 93 -2.28 -8.97 -5.15
N THR A 94 -1.85 -7.75 -5.44
CA THR A 94 -1.41 -7.34 -6.78
C THR A 94 -0.04 -6.68 -6.66
N ALA A 95 0.86 -7.04 -7.57
CA ALA A 95 2.13 -6.35 -7.78
C ALA A 95 2.10 -5.56 -9.09
N THR A 96 2.44 -4.28 -9.01
CA THR A 96 2.43 -3.36 -10.14
C THR A 96 3.73 -2.58 -10.18
N HIS A 97 4.35 -2.46 -11.34
CA HIS A 97 5.50 -1.58 -11.53
C HIS A 97 5.04 -0.13 -11.38
N MET A 98 5.65 0.63 -10.47
CA MET A 98 5.16 1.94 -10.06
C MET A 98 5.17 2.95 -11.22
N GLU A 99 6.24 2.97 -12.01
CA GLU A 99 6.40 3.95 -13.10
C GLU A 99 5.60 3.61 -14.37
N SER A 100 5.58 2.34 -14.81
CA SER A 100 4.87 1.93 -16.03
C SER A 100 3.40 1.58 -15.82
N GLY A 101 2.98 1.27 -14.58
CA GLY A 101 1.64 0.79 -14.27
C GLY A 101 1.40 -0.67 -14.66
N GLU A 102 2.41 -1.36 -15.18
CA GLU A 102 2.29 -2.75 -15.60
C GLU A 102 2.10 -3.68 -14.39
N THR A 103 1.04 -4.49 -14.42
CA THR A 103 0.81 -5.51 -13.39
C THR A 103 1.72 -6.72 -13.65
N ALA A 104 2.63 -6.99 -12.73
CA ALA A 104 3.49 -8.18 -12.81
C ALA A 104 2.71 -9.46 -12.49
N TRP A 105 1.90 -9.45 -11.43
CA TRP A 105 1.08 -10.59 -11.05
C TRP A 105 -0.09 -10.20 -10.15
N ARG A 106 -1.02 -11.15 -10.02
CA ARG A 106 -2.22 -11.09 -9.19
C ARG A 106 -2.40 -12.43 -8.48
N GLU A 107 -2.52 -12.40 -7.16
CA GLU A 107 -2.67 -13.58 -6.32
C GLU A 107 -4.00 -13.53 -5.56
N ARG A 108 -4.75 -14.64 -5.59
CA ARG A 108 -6.04 -14.78 -4.92
C ARG A 108 -5.83 -15.37 -3.52
N GLY A 109 -6.90 -15.40 -2.73
CA GLY A 109 -6.87 -16.01 -1.40
C GLY A 109 -6.49 -15.06 -0.27
N PHE A 110 -6.36 -13.76 -0.57
CA PHE A 110 -6.20 -12.71 0.42
C PHE A 110 -7.48 -11.88 0.50
N SER A 111 -7.86 -11.49 1.71
CA SER A 111 -8.83 -10.43 1.92
C SER A 111 -8.13 -9.06 1.81
N ARG A 112 -8.80 -7.98 2.22
CA ARG A 112 -8.12 -6.68 2.30
C ARG A 112 -7.10 -6.73 3.42
N ALA A 113 -5.89 -6.26 3.15
CA ALA A 113 -4.81 -6.37 4.11
C ALA A 113 -4.06 -5.06 4.31
N SER A 114 -3.53 -4.89 5.51
CA SER A 114 -2.46 -3.94 5.80
C SER A 114 -1.13 -4.68 5.85
N MET A 115 -0.04 -3.97 5.59
CA MET A 115 1.26 -4.62 5.47
C MET A 115 2.38 -3.83 6.15
N VAL A 116 3.38 -4.53 6.64
CA VAL A 116 4.63 -3.96 7.16
C VAL A 116 5.80 -4.72 6.56
N TYR A 117 6.78 -4.01 6.02
CA TYR A 117 8.00 -4.61 5.48
C TYR A 117 9.14 -4.54 6.51
N GLY A 118 9.87 -5.65 6.68
CA GLY A 118 11.03 -5.73 7.54
C GLY A 118 11.84 -6.99 7.28
N ASP A 119 13.17 -6.89 7.34
CA ASP A 119 14.09 -8.03 7.12
C ASP A 119 13.81 -8.85 5.84
N GLY A 120 13.49 -8.17 4.73
CA GLY A 120 13.19 -8.84 3.46
C GLY A 120 11.86 -9.60 3.42
N LYS A 121 11.00 -9.42 4.42
CA LYS A 121 9.69 -10.08 4.55
C LYS A 121 8.61 -9.03 4.72
N VAL A 122 7.38 -9.44 4.42
CA VAL A 122 6.17 -8.65 4.62
C VAL A 122 5.30 -9.37 5.64
N ILE A 123 4.97 -8.66 6.69
CA ILE A 123 3.93 -9.02 7.64
C ILE A 123 2.62 -8.47 7.07
N LEU A 124 1.70 -9.35 6.71
CA LEU A 124 0.43 -9.04 6.08
C LEU A 124 -0.70 -9.37 7.07
N MET A 125 -1.43 -8.35 7.49
CA MET A 125 -2.58 -8.46 8.38
C MET A 125 -3.87 -8.31 7.58
N GLU A 126 -4.55 -9.42 7.37
CA GLU A 126 -5.82 -9.51 6.67
C GLU A 126 -6.97 -9.03 7.55
N GLU A 127 -7.98 -8.41 6.95
CA GLU A 127 -9.05 -7.72 7.68
C GLU A 127 -9.95 -8.64 8.51
N ASP A 128 -9.95 -9.93 8.21
CA ASP A 128 -10.67 -10.98 8.95
C ASP A 128 -9.86 -11.52 10.14
N GLY A 129 -8.58 -11.17 10.26
CA GLY A 129 -7.76 -11.47 11.43
C GLY A 129 -6.59 -12.42 11.20
N ASP A 130 -6.40 -12.90 9.97
CA ASP A 130 -5.26 -13.73 9.61
C ASP A 130 -3.97 -12.89 9.52
N LEU A 131 -2.91 -13.38 10.16
CA LEU A 131 -1.57 -12.82 10.11
C LEU A 131 -0.69 -13.74 9.26
N SER A 132 -0.23 -13.21 8.13
CA SER A 132 0.65 -13.90 7.19
C SER A 132 2.04 -13.27 7.16
N LEU A 133 3.08 -14.09 7.11
CA LEU A 133 4.45 -13.68 6.83
C LEU A 133 4.81 -14.18 5.44
N VAL A 134 5.18 -13.27 4.54
CA VAL A 134 5.43 -13.58 3.13
C VAL A 134 6.70 -12.89 2.64
N ARG A 135 7.28 -13.34 1.52
CA ARG A 135 8.21 -12.55 0.72
C ARG A 135 7.50 -12.11 -0.55
N LEU A 136 7.66 -10.84 -0.91
CA LEU A 136 7.11 -10.27 -2.14
C LEU A 136 8.25 -9.92 -3.09
N SER A 137 8.08 -10.24 -4.36
CA SER A 137 9.00 -9.87 -5.43
C SER A 137 8.22 -9.62 -6.73
N PRO A 138 8.84 -9.04 -7.77
CA PRO A 138 8.22 -8.92 -9.09
C PRO A 138 7.87 -10.27 -9.73
N ASN A 139 8.50 -11.37 -9.29
CA ASN A 139 8.28 -12.71 -9.84
C ASN A 139 7.17 -13.48 -9.12
N GLY A 140 6.70 -12.99 -7.98
CA GLY A 140 5.62 -13.62 -7.22
C GLY A 140 5.73 -13.41 -5.70
N LEU A 141 4.91 -14.19 -5.00
CA LEU A 141 4.82 -14.27 -3.55
C LEU A 141 5.32 -15.63 -3.06
N GLU A 142 6.07 -15.64 -1.96
CA GLU A 142 6.41 -16.84 -1.20
C GLU A 142 5.77 -16.75 0.20
N ALA A 143 4.84 -17.65 0.51
CA ALA A 143 4.25 -17.73 1.85
C ALA A 143 5.19 -18.46 2.81
N LEU A 144 5.54 -17.83 3.93
CA LEU A 144 6.44 -18.39 4.93
C LEU A 144 5.69 -18.98 6.13
N ALA A 145 4.64 -18.29 6.60
CA ALA A 145 3.78 -18.73 7.69
C ALA A 145 2.45 -17.96 7.67
N THR A 146 1.39 -18.59 8.16
CA THR A 146 0.09 -17.94 8.38
C THR A 146 -0.52 -18.45 9.68
N THR A 147 -1.17 -17.56 10.45
CA THR A 147 -1.90 -17.93 11.66
C THR A 147 -3.14 -17.04 11.84
N PRO A 148 -4.28 -17.61 12.26
CA PRO A 148 -5.44 -16.81 12.66
C PRO A 148 -5.16 -16.13 14.00
N LEU A 149 -4.88 -14.82 13.97
CA LEU A 149 -4.53 -14.06 15.17
C LEU A 149 -5.76 -13.48 15.87
N PHE A 150 -6.73 -13.03 15.07
CA PHE A 150 -7.94 -12.38 15.54
C PHE A 150 -9.19 -13.03 14.94
N ALA A 151 -10.33 -12.81 15.59
CA ALA A 151 -11.63 -13.28 15.13
C ALA A 151 -12.57 -12.12 14.77
N THR A 152 -12.09 -10.87 14.90
CA THR A 152 -12.82 -9.65 14.57
C THR A 152 -12.00 -8.73 13.67
N ARG A 153 -12.62 -7.64 13.21
CA ARG A 153 -12.06 -6.74 12.19
C ARG A 153 -10.72 -6.11 12.60
N THR A 154 -9.71 -6.22 11.75
CA THR A 154 -8.32 -5.75 11.95
C THR A 154 -7.93 -4.61 10.99
N TRP A 155 -8.68 -3.51 11.00
CA TRP A 155 -8.39 -2.34 10.14
C TRP A 155 -7.32 -1.39 10.70
N THR A 156 -6.43 -1.86 11.56
CA THR A 156 -5.29 -1.06 12.04
C THR A 156 -4.02 -1.70 11.52
N VAL A 157 -3.18 -0.93 10.82
CA VAL A 157 -1.86 -1.40 10.39
C VAL A 157 -1.08 -1.85 11.63
N PRO A 158 -0.55 -3.07 11.66
CA PRO A 158 0.28 -3.49 12.79
C PRO A 158 1.56 -2.65 12.83
N THR A 159 2.16 -2.51 14.00
CA THR A 159 3.39 -1.72 14.18
C THR A 159 4.52 -2.62 14.65
N LEU A 160 5.64 -2.62 13.93
CA LEU A 160 6.83 -3.38 14.29
C LEU A 160 7.84 -2.47 15.00
N VAL A 161 8.25 -2.85 16.21
CA VAL A 161 9.30 -2.18 16.99
C VAL A 161 10.35 -3.21 17.38
N GLY A 162 11.54 -3.13 16.78
CA GLY A 162 12.55 -4.18 16.91
C GLY A 162 11.98 -5.52 16.42
N THR A 163 11.91 -6.51 17.31
CA THR A 163 11.29 -7.81 17.02
C THR A 163 9.84 -7.91 17.46
N THR A 164 9.28 -6.89 18.12
CA THR A 164 7.92 -6.94 18.66
C THR A 164 6.91 -6.34 17.69
N LEU A 165 5.94 -7.16 17.26
CA LEU A 165 4.80 -6.73 16.48
C LEU A 165 3.62 -6.42 17.40
N TYR A 166 3.16 -5.18 17.37
CA TYR A 166 1.91 -4.76 18.00
C TYR A 166 0.78 -4.82 16.97
N ALA A 167 -0.26 -5.59 17.29
CA ALA A 167 -1.41 -5.77 16.42
C ALA A 167 -2.70 -5.72 17.23
N ARG A 168 -3.81 -5.32 16.59
CA ARG A 168 -5.11 -5.24 17.27
C ARG A 168 -6.27 -5.56 16.35
N ASP A 169 -7.36 -5.97 16.96
CA ASP A 169 -8.68 -6.00 16.36
C ASP A 169 -9.63 -5.03 17.08
N ARG A 170 -10.94 -5.29 17.01
CA ARG A 170 -11.95 -4.48 17.70
C ARG A 170 -12.01 -4.71 19.21
N GLU A 171 -11.50 -5.83 19.71
CA GLU A 171 -11.68 -6.26 21.09
C GLU A 171 -10.39 -6.18 21.91
N ARG A 172 -9.23 -6.41 21.29
CA ARG A 172 -7.96 -6.50 22.01
C ARG A 172 -6.77 -6.01 21.18
N ILE A 173 -5.70 -5.68 21.90
CA ILE A 173 -4.36 -5.44 21.38
C ILE A 173 -3.42 -6.52 21.90
N VAL A 174 -2.51 -7.00 21.07
CA VAL A 174 -1.51 -8.01 21.40
C VAL A 174 -0.12 -7.51 21.03
N ALA A 175 0.89 -8.04 21.72
CA ALA A 175 2.29 -7.91 21.36
C ALA A 175 2.84 -9.31 21.06
N LEU A 176 3.43 -9.48 19.88
CA LEU A 176 4.01 -10.74 19.42
C LEU A 176 5.51 -10.56 19.24
N ASP A 177 6.31 -11.44 19.81
CA ASP A 177 7.75 -11.46 19.52
C ASP A 177 8.01 -12.30 18.27
N LEU A 178 8.59 -11.68 17.24
CA LEU A 178 8.95 -12.28 15.96
C LEU A 178 10.45 -12.62 15.87
N GLY A 179 11.20 -12.39 16.94
CA GLY A 179 12.63 -12.70 16.99
C GLY A 179 12.90 -14.20 16.91
N ALA A 180 14.07 -14.57 16.38
CA ALA A 180 14.57 -15.92 16.52
C ALA A 180 14.78 -16.23 18.01
N ARG A 181 14.25 -17.37 18.47
CA ARG A 181 14.74 -18.00 19.70
C ARG A 181 16.04 -18.73 19.43
#